data_AF-A0A950BAF6-F1
#
_entry.id   AF-A0A950BAF6-F1
#
_cell.length_a   1.000
_cell.length_b   1.000
_cell.length_c   1.000
_cell.angle_alpha   90.00
_cell.angle_beta   90.00
_cell.angle_gamma   90.00
#
_symmetry.space_group_name_H-M   'P 1'
#
loop_
_entity.id
_entity.type
_entity.pdbx_description
1 polymer ?
#
loop_
_entity_poly.entity_id
_entity_poly.type
_entity_poly.pdbx_seq_one_letter_code
_entity_poly.pdbx_strand_id
1 'polypeptide(L)' 'MNRKQLSTILTLGLMAAGTAFAKVPAAEADKLGKELTCTGAIKAGNADGSIPAFTGKILGVPPDV' A
#
# COMPACT_ATOMS: atom_id res chain seq x y z
N MET A 1 39.54 -21.62 -7.21
CA MET A 1 38.60 -20.51 -7.50
C MET A 1 39.39 -19.24 -7.77
N ASN A 2 39.33 -18.66 -8.96
CA ASN A 2 40.12 -17.46 -9.30
C ASN A 2 39.45 -16.18 -8.79
N ARG A 3 40.24 -15.19 -8.32
CA ARG A 3 39.72 -13.90 -7.82
C ARG A 3 38.76 -13.20 -8.78
N LYS A 4 39.04 -13.30 -10.10
CA LYS A 4 38.17 -12.78 -11.16
C LYS A 4 36.80 -13.48 -11.21
N GLN A 5 36.76 -14.79 -10.96
CA GLN A 5 35.52 -15.57 -10.92
C GLN A 5 34.68 -15.19 -9.69
N LEU A 6 35.33 -14.93 -8.54
CA LEU A 6 34.65 -14.50 -7.31
C LEU A 6 33.99 -13.11 -7.48
N SER A 7 34.66 -12.17 -8.15
CA SER A 7 34.11 -10.83 -8.41
C SER A 7 32.90 -10.85 -9.37
N THR A 8 32.93 -11.68 -10.41
CA THR A 8 31.81 -11.80 -11.37
C THR A 8 30.57 -12.43 -10.75
N ILE A 9 30.74 -13.43 -9.88
CA ILE A 9 29.61 -14.06 -9.18
C ILE A 9 28.95 -13.06 -8.20
N LEU A 10 29.75 -12.27 -7.48
CA LEU A 10 29.23 -11.28 -6.54
C LEU A 10 28.44 -10.16 -7.23
N THR A 11 28.89 -9.70 -8.41
CA THR A 11 28.17 -8.67 -9.17
C THR A 11 26.82 -9.17 -9.70
N LEU A 12 26.76 -10.43 -10.18
CA LEU A 12 25.52 -11.03 -10.66
C LEU A 12 24.49 -11.21 -9.53
N GLY A 13 24.93 -11.62 -8.34
CA GLY A 13 24.07 -11.77 -7.16
C GLY A 13 23.46 -10.45 -6.68
N LEU A 14 24.22 -9.35 -6.74
CA LEU A 14 23.71 -8.02 -6.38
C LEU A 14 22.64 -7.51 -7.35
N MET A 15 22.72 -7.84 -8.65
CA MET A 15 21.72 -7.40 -9.63
C MET A 15 20.35 -8.07 -9.43
N ALA A 16 20.31 -9.28 -8.86
CA ALA A 16 19.07 -9.99 -8.57
C ALA A 16 18.33 -9.42 -7.34
N ALA A 17 19.03 -8.72 -6.44
CA ALA A 17 18.46 -8.20 -5.20
C ALA A 17 17.56 -6.96 -5.36
N GLY A 18 17.45 -6.40 -6.57
CA GLY A 18 16.73 -5.14 -6.84
C GLY A 18 15.25 -5.27 -7.16
N THR A 19 14.71 -6.49 -7.32
CA THR A 19 13.31 -6.67 -7.72
C THR A 19 12.40 -6.83 -6.51
N ALA A 20 11.79 -5.72 -6.08
CA ALA A 20 10.71 -5.76 -5.08
C ALA A 20 9.42 -6.25 -5.74
N PHE A 21 8.89 -7.40 -5.30
CA PHE A 21 7.60 -7.94 -5.73
C PHE A 21 6.43 -7.18 -5.06
N ALA A 22 6.36 -5.87 -5.28
CA ALA A 22 5.35 -4.99 -4.69
C ALA A 22 3.99 -5.02 -5.43
N LYS A 23 3.80 -5.95 -6.38
CA LYS A 23 2.56 -6.06 -7.14
C LYS A 23 1.51 -6.82 -6.32
N VAL A 24 0.52 -6.08 -5.86
CA VAL A 24 -0.66 -6.60 -5.18
C VAL A 24 -1.56 -7.34 -6.19
N PRO A 25 -2.23 -8.44 -5.81
CA PRO A 25 -3.23 -9.11 -6.66
C PRO A 25 -4.31 -8.14 -7.13
N ALA A 26 -4.80 -8.30 -8.37
CA ALA A 26 -5.83 -7.42 -8.93
C ALA A 26 -7.08 -7.35 -8.05
N ALA A 27 -7.51 -8.48 -7.49
CA ALA A 27 -8.66 -8.57 -6.60
C ALA A 27 -8.52 -7.74 -5.31
N GLU A 28 -7.29 -7.54 -4.81
CA GLU A 28 -7.03 -6.69 -3.64
C GLU A 28 -7.02 -5.21 -4.03
N ALA A 29 -6.41 -4.87 -5.17
CA ALA A 29 -6.43 -3.52 -5.71
C ALA A 29 -7.86 -3.04 -6.02
N ASP A 30 -8.72 -3.95 -6.49
CA ASP A 30 -10.13 -3.67 -6.81
C ASP A 30 -10.97 -3.25 -5.59
N LYS A 31 -10.47 -3.44 -4.37
CA LYS A 31 -11.12 -2.99 -3.12
C LYS A 31 -10.94 -1.49 -2.88
N LEU A 32 -9.90 -0.88 -3.44
CA LEU A 32 -9.62 0.55 -3.30
C LEU A 32 -10.78 1.37 -3.90
N GLY A 33 -11.24 2.38 -3.18
CA GLY A 33 -12.38 3.21 -3.55
C GLY A 33 -13.76 2.58 -3.29
N LYS A 34 -13.84 1.25 -3.13
CA LYS A 34 -15.08 0.51 -2.80
C LYS A 34 -15.19 0.29 -1.30
N GLU A 35 -14.51 -0.73 -0.78
CA GLU A 35 -14.45 -1.09 0.64
C GLU A 35 -13.41 -0.26 1.38
N LEU A 36 -12.35 0.13 0.65
CA LEU A 36 -11.25 0.93 1.15
C LEU A 36 -11.31 2.36 0.60
N THR A 37 -10.65 3.30 1.28
CA THR A 37 -10.37 4.64 0.76
C THR A 37 -9.34 4.56 -0.38
N CYS A 38 -9.12 5.67 -1.08
CA CYS A 38 -8.08 5.75 -2.12
C CYS A 38 -6.65 5.47 -1.58
N THR A 39 -6.45 5.59 -0.26
CA THR A 39 -5.18 5.32 0.43
C THR A 39 -5.16 3.97 1.13
N GLY A 40 -6.23 3.17 1.05
CA GLY A 40 -6.29 1.81 1.59
C GLY A 40 -6.85 1.67 3.01
N ALA A 41 -7.37 2.74 3.62
CA ALA A 41 -8.06 2.65 4.92
C ALA A 41 -9.48 2.09 4.76
N ILE A 42 -10.10 1.59 5.84
CA ILE A 42 -11.51 1.15 5.80
C ILE A 42 -12.41 2.35 5.49
N LYS A 43 -13.34 2.20 4.53
CA LYS A 43 -14.26 3.27 4.12
C LYS A 43 -15.49 3.41 5.03
N ALA A 44 -15.89 2.32 5.69
CA ALA A 44 -17.07 2.29 6.54
C ALA A 44 -16.93 3.18 7.79
N GLY A 45 -18.04 3.75 8.24
CA GLY A 45 -18.13 4.41 9.56
C GLY A 45 -18.08 3.38 10.69
N ASN A 46 -17.91 3.86 11.93
CA ASN A 46 -17.90 2.98 13.09
C ASN A 46 -19.32 2.59 13.52
N ALA A 47 -19.42 1.50 14.29
CA ALA A 47 -20.71 0.94 14.70
C ALA A 47 -21.53 1.88 15.62
N ASP A 48 -20.85 2.72 16.40
CA ASP A 48 -21.50 3.68 17.31
C ASP A 48 -22.03 4.94 16.61
N GLY A 49 -21.68 5.16 15.32
CA GLY A 49 -22.16 6.27 14.51
C GLY A 49 -21.49 7.62 14.77
N SER A 50 -20.52 7.72 15.67
CA SER A 50 -19.76 8.95 15.92
C SER A 50 -18.78 9.29 14.79
N ILE A 51 -18.34 8.29 14.02
CA ILE A 51 -17.45 8.46 12.87
C ILE A 51 -18.23 8.14 11.59
N PRO A 52 -18.49 9.13 10.72
CA PRO A 52 -19.17 8.90 9.46
C PRO A 52 -18.29 8.13 8.46
N ALA A 53 -18.92 7.44 7.51
CA ALA A 53 -18.23 6.79 6.42
C ALA A 53 -17.43 7.79 5.56
N PHE A 54 -16.30 7.34 5.00
CA PHE A 54 -15.45 8.17 4.17
C PHE A 54 -16.12 8.48 2.81
N THR A 55 -16.32 9.77 2.53
CA THR A 55 -16.93 10.27 1.28
C THR A 55 -15.93 10.95 0.35
N GLY A 56 -14.68 11.17 0.79
CA GLY A 56 -13.69 11.96 0.05
C GLY A 56 -13.95 13.47 0.07
N LYS A 57 -14.87 13.95 0.91
CA LYS A 57 -15.18 15.38 1.10
C LYS A 57 -15.06 15.75 2.57
N ILE A 58 -14.76 17.02 2.85
CA ILE A 58 -14.92 17.57 4.20
C ILE A 58 -16.42 17.66 4.47
N LEU A 59 -16.87 16.97 5.51
CA LEU A 59 -18.30 16.87 5.87
C LEU A 59 -18.80 18.07 6.67
N GLY A 60 -17.89 18.94 7.11
CA GLY A 60 -18.21 20.13 7.88
C GLY A 60 -17.12 20.43 8.90
N VAL A 61 -17.39 21.44 9.70
CA VAL A 61 -16.58 21.86 10.83
C VAL A 61 -17.18 21.22 12.08
N PRO A 62 -16.40 20.54 12.95
CA PRO A 62 -16.91 19.91 14.16
C PRO A 62 -17.67 20.93 15.06
N PRO A 63 -18.64 20.47 15.87
CA PRO A 63 -19.51 21.38 16.65
C PRO A 63 -18.77 22.31 17.63
N ASP A 64 -17.57 21.92 18.06
CA ASP A 64 -16.82 22.59 19.13
C ASP A 64 -15.55 23.33 18.64
N VAL A 65 -15.45 23.63 17.34
CA VAL A 65 -14.34 24.44 16.80
C VAL A 65 -14.77 25.82 16.32
#